data_AF-A0A227IBW4-F1
#
_entry.id   AF-A0A227IBW4-F1
#
_cell.length_a   1.000
_cell.length_b   1.000
_cell.length_c   1.000
_cell.angle_alpha   90.00
_cell.angle_beta   90.00
_cell.angle_gamma   90.00
#
_symmetry.space_group_name_H-M   'P 1'
#
loop_
_entity.id
_entity.type
_entity.pdbx_description
1 polymer ?
#
loop_
_entity_poly.entity_id
_entity_poly.type
_entity_poly.pdbx_seq_one_letter_code
_entity_poly.pdbx_strand_id
1 'polypeptide(L)' 'QNFYNFVIAMRTKLSLEELSHHLREIEYKWGREENAQKYQDRTLDLDIVLFGECISAQKPELPRSDIYKYPFVTKPL' A
#
# COMPACT_ATOMS: atom_id res chain seq x y z
N GLN A 1 -6.31 10.43 -16.68
CA GLN A 1 -7.33 9.96 -15.71
C GLN A 1 -6.80 10.31 -14.33
N ASN A 2 -7.61 10.92 -13.46
CA ASN A 2 -7.14 11.36 -12.15
C ASN A 2 -7.11 10.16 -11.20
N PHE A 3 -5.96 9.88 -10.60
CA PHE A 3 -5.86 8.95 -9.49
C PHE A 3 -6.29 9.67 -8.21
N TYR A 4 -7.20 9.05 -7.46
CA TYR A 4 -7.53 9.50 -6.12
C TYR A 4 -6.57 8.84 -5.15
N ASN A 5 -5.74 9.64 -4.49
CA ASN A 5 -4.81 9.16 -3.48
C ASN A 5 -5.38 9.46 -2.10
N PHE A 6 -5.40 8.45 -1.24
CA PHE A 6 -5.82 8.57 0.16
C PHE A 6 -4.78 7.91 1.06
N VAL A 7 -4.57 8.49 2.24
CA VAL A 7 -3.76 7.91 3.30
C VAL A 7 -4.67 7.62 4.47
N ILE A 8 -4.63 6.39 4.99
CA ILE A 8 -5.45 5.95 6.10
C ILE A 8 -4.54 5.52 7.24
N ALA A 9 -4.77 6.04 8.44
CA ALA A 9 -4.18 5.54 9.66
C ALA A 9 -5.19 4.61 10.35
N MET A 10 -4.77 3.40 10.67
CA MET A 10 -5.59 2.41 11.38
C MET A 10 -4.78 1.68 12.43
N ARG A 11 -5.47 1.12 13.43
CA ARG A 11 -4.88 0.18 14.40
C ARG A 11 -5.29 -1.23 14.02
N THR A 12 -4.33 -2.14 13.94
CA THR A 12 -4.57 -3.55 13.66
C THR A 12 -3.81 -4.42 14.65
N LYS A 13 -4.31 -5.63 14.89
CA LYS A 13 -3.61 -6.68 15.63
C LYS A 13 -2.82 -7.61 14.71
N LEU A 14 -3.00 -7.46 13.40
CA LEU A 14 -2.30 -8.23 12.38
C LEU A 14 -0.82 -7.84 12.36
N SER A 15 0.04 -8.81 12.10
CA SER A 15 1.44 -8.59 11.76
C SER A 15 1.56 -7.89 10.40
N LEU A 16 2.77 -7.38 10.10
CA LEU A 16 3.06 -6.75 8.83
C LEU A 16 2.82 -7.69 7.63
N GLU A 17 3.20 -8.95 7.77
CA GLU A 17 3.03 -9.97 6.72
C GLU A 17 1.56 -10.27 6.47
N GLU A 18 0.78 -10.49 7.53
CA GLU A 18 -0.67 -10.73 7.44
C GLU A 18 -1.40 -9.52 6.84
N LEU A 19 -1.03 -8.30 7.25
CA LEU A 19 -1.61 -7.08 6.69
C LEU A 19 -1.28 -6.96 5.20
N SER A 20 -0.03 -7.18 4.81
CA SER A 20 0.42 -7.16 3.41
C SER A 20 -0.34 -8.19 2.56
N HIS A 21 -0.53 -9.40 3.10
CA HIS A 21 -1.32 -10.44 2.44
C HIS A 21 -2.78 -10.00 2.23
N HIS A 22 -3.43 -9.47 3.28
CA HIS A 22 -4.81 -9.01 3.18
C HIS A 22 -5.01 -7.83 2.22
N LEU A 23 -4.08 -6.87 2.19
CA LEU A 23 -4.15 -5.77 1.22
C LEU A 23 -4.09 -6.33 -0.21
N ARG A 24 -3.22 -7.30 -0.45
CA ARG A 24 -3.11 -7.95 -1.76
C ARG A 24 -4.35 -8.76 -2.15
N GLU A 25 -5.01 -9.42 -1.18
CA GLU A 25 -6.31 -10.06 -1.40
C GLU A 25 -7.40 -9.04 -1.80
N ILE A 26 -7.40 -7.86 -1.20
CA ILE A 26 -8.32 -6.79 -1.56
C ILE A 26 -8.02 -6.32 -2.99
N GLU A 27 -6.77 -6.10 -3.36
CA GLU A 27 -6.41 -5.75 -4.74
C GLU A 27 -6.89 -6.81 -5.74
N TYR A 28 -6.72 -8.10 -5.45
CA TYR A 28 -7.26 -9.19 -6.27
C TYR A 28 -8.79 -9.13 -6.40
N LYS A 29 -9.50 -8.88 -5.30
CA LYS A 29 -10.96 -8.72 -5.32
C LYS A 29 -11.44 -7.52 -6.14
N TRP A 30 -10.65 -6.45 -6.20
CA TRP A 30 -11.00 -5.19 -6.88
C TRP A 30 -10.48 -5.09 -8.32
N GLY A 31 -10.06 -6.21 -8.91
CA GLY A 31 -9.78 -6.30 -10.35
C GLY A 31 -8.31 -6.47 -10.71
N ARG A 32 -7.42 -6.79 -9.75
CA ARG A 32 -6.10 -7.32 -10.09
C ARG A 32 -6.29 -8.75 -10.60
N GLU A 33 -6.26 -8.94 -11.92
CA GLU A 33 -6.26 -10.29 -12.50
C GLU A 33 -5.01 -11.06 -12.02
N GLU A 34 -5.17 -12.35 -11.65
CA GLU A 34 -4.06 -13.23 -11.27
C GLU A 34 -2.96 -13.29 -12.35
N ASN A 35 -3.32 -13.01 -13.61
CA ASN A 35 -2.45 -12.99 -14.79
C ASN A 35 -2.26 -11.59 -15.40
N ALA A 36 -2.45 -10.50 -14.64
CA ALA A 36 -2.39 -9.15 -15.18
C ALA A 36 -1.04 -8.84 -15.86
N GLN A 37 -1.08 -8.62 -17.18
CA GLN A 37 0.04 -8.09 -17.95
C GLN A 37 0.49 -6.73 -17.38
N LYS A 38 1.79 -6.43 -17.51
CA LYS A 38 2.56 -5.38 -16.84
C LYS A 38 2.06 -3.92 -17.03
N TYR A 39 0.92 -3.69 -17.68
CA TYR A 39 0.38 -2.36 -18.04
C TYR A 39 -1.16 -2.28 -18.06
N GLN A 40 -1.89 -3.15 -17.35
CA GLN A 40 -3.34 -2.97 -17.22
C GLN A 40 -3.70 -1.93 -16.16
N ASP A 41 -4.76 -1.17 -16.45
CA ASP A 41 -5.36 -0.21 -15.53
C ASP A 41 -5.74 -0.92 -14.22
N ARG A 42 -5.04 -0.58 -13.14
CA ARG A 42 -5.38 -1.07 -11.80
C ARG A 42 -6.43 -0.15 -11.21
N THR A 43 -7.56 -0.72 -10.82
CA THR A 43 -8.65 0.01 -10.17
C THR A 43 -8.26 0.46 -8.75
N LEU A 44 -7.41 -0.31 -8.08
CA LEU A 44 -7.03 -0.10 -6.69
C LEU A 44 -5.58 -0.56 -6.46
N ASP A 45 -4.80 0.26 -5.75
CA ASP A 45 -3.42 -0.01 -5.35
C ASP A 45 -3.34 0.30 -3.84
N LEU A 46 -2.97 -0.70 -3.04
CA LEU A 46 -2.98 -0.60 -1.58
C LEU A 46 -1.58 -0.86 -1.02
N ASP A 47 -1.06 0.17 -0.40
CA ASP A 47 0.35 0.25 -0.07
C ASP A 47 0.59 0.56 1.40
N ILE A 48 1.40 -0.26 2.06
CA ILE A 48 1.87 0.01 3.42
C ILE A 48 3.01 1.01 3.35
N VAL A 49 2.77 2.21 3.88
CA VAL A 49 3.76 3.29 3.92
C VAL A 49 4.53 3.29 5.24
N LEU A 50 3.82 3.02 6.34
CA LEU A 50 4.35 2.91 7.70
C LEU A 50 3.64 1.78 8.46
N PHE A 51 4.35 1.10 9.35
CA PHE A 51 3.78 0.08 10.23
C PHE A 51 4.38 0.19 11.64
N GLY A 52 3.71 0.93 12.53
CA GLY A 52 4.24 1.22 13.86
C GLY A 52 5.65 1.80 13.80
N GLU A 53 6.59 1.20 14.53
CA GLU A 53 8.02 1.54 14.54
C GLU A 53 8.86 0.54 13.71
N CYS A 54 8.21 -0.28 12.87
CA CYS A 54 8.89 -1.31 12.08
C CYS A 54 9.75 -0.69 10.97
N ILE A 55 10.99 -1.17 10.89
CA ILE A 55 11.92 -0.89 9.80
C ILE A 55 12.24 -2.23 9.12
N SER A 56 11.96 -2.31 7.82
CA SER A 56 12.22 -3.50 7.01
C SER A 56 12.92 -3.10 5.72
N ALA A 57 14.09 -3.69 5.48
CA ALA A 57 14.77 -3.61 4.18
C ALA A 57 14.29 -4.69 3.18
N GLN A 58 13.51 -5.67 3.67
CA GLN A 58 12.91 -6.72 2.85
C GLN A 58 11.49 -6.34 2.45
N LYS A 59 10.95 -6.91 1.38
CA LYS A 59 9.59 -6.58 0.93
C LYS A 59 8.53 -7.05 1.95
N PRO A 60 7.57 -6.19 2.35
CA PRO A 60 7.44 -4.77 2.00
C PRO A 60 8.49 -3.89 2.70
N GLU A 61 9.18 -3.04 1.91
CA GLU A 61 10.19 -2.11 2.42
C GLU A 61 9.51 -1.02 3.26
N LEU A 62 9.98 -0.82 4.50
CA LEU A 62 9.45 0.14 5.46
C LEU A 62 10.58 0.88 6.20
N PRO A 63 10.46 2.19 6.45
CA PRO A 63 9.49 3.12 5.85
C PRO A 63 9.66 3.14 4.33
N ARG A 64 8.55 3.20 3.60
CA ARG A 64 8.64 3.12 2.14
C ARG A 64 9.51 4.25 1.59
N SER A 65 10.46 3.92 0.72
CA SER A 65 11.49 4.85 0.25
C SER A 65 10.97 6.07 -0.54
N ASP A 66 9.73 6.02 -1.01
CA ASP A 66 9.03 7.11 -1.70
C ASP A 66 8.19 8.01 -0.76
N ILE A 67 8.13 7.72 0.54
CA ILE A 67 7.36 8.51 1.51
C ILE A 67 7.79 9.98 1.54
N TYR A 68 9.09 10.25 1.35
CA TYR A 68 9.65 11.60 1.33
C TYR A 68 9.48 12.30 -0.03
N LYS A 69 9.07 11.56 -1.07
CA LYS A 69 8.86 12.09 -2.43
C LYS A 69 7.43 12.58 -2.65
N TYR A 70 6.49 12.22 -1.77
CA TYR A 70 5.08 12.54 -1.91
C TYR A 70 4.60 13.48 -0.77
N PRO A 71 4.43 14.79 -1.05
CA PRO A 71 4.03 15.78 -0.05
C PRO A 71 2.66 15.53 0.61
N PHE A 72 1.83 14.65 0.03
CA PHE A 72 0.51 14.28 0.54
C PHE A 72 0.58 13.21 1.65
N VAL A 73 1.74 12.61 1.91
CA VAL A 73 1.92 11.69 3.05
C VAL A 73 2.33 12.43 4.33
N THR A 74 2.99 13.59 4.20
CA THR A 74 3.49 14.39 5.35
C THR A 74 2.55 15.53 5.76
N LYS A 75 1.48 15.77 4.99
CA LYS A 75 0.38 16.67 5.37
C LYS A 75 -0.92 15.89 5.38
N PRO A 76 -1.44 15.48 6.55
CA PRO A 76 -2.85 15.15 6.62
C PRO A 76 -3.66 16.44 6.39
N LEU A 77 -4.73 16.33 5.59
CA LEU A 77 -5.83 17.29 5.63
C LEU A 77 -6.58 17.15 6.97
#